data_AF-A0AAV2C8G6-F1
#
_entry.id   AF-A0AAV2C8G6-F1
#
_cell.length_a   1.000
_cell.length_b   1.000
_cell.length_c   1.000
_cell.angle_alpha   90.00
_cell.angle_beta   90.00
_cell.angle_gamma   90.00
#
_symmetry.space_group_name_H-M   'P 1'
#
loop_
_entity.id
_entity.type
_entity.pdbx_description
1 polymer ?
#
loop_
_entity_poly.entity_id
_entity_poly.type
_entity_poly.pdbx_seq_one_letter_code
_entity_poly.pdbx_strand_id
1 'polypeptide(L)'
;MEGVSSKLMVVAAAVLVIIMFVGSATQAYGSYAMCSYGPCKLQQLECPHECPELYPSNPKSKACYLDCYSPVCKPSCKNRKPNCNSPGAACLDPRFIGGDGIVFYFHGKTNENFALVSDPTFQINARFTGHRPVGRPRDFTWIQALGFVLGSTPTTFSLEATKSATWSDDIDHLKFTYNGAELAVPAGHLSTWQSPDDAITVQRTSDRNSVVVTIPEVGEVTVNVVPVTAEDDRVHGYKVPADDCFAHLEVQFKFFRGMSEKVEGVLGKTYRPDFRNPAAKPGVAMPVVGGEDVYRTSSLLAADCGACLFDPAAAGSGGDLVMVGENEVIDCSGRFGSGNGIVCRK
;
A
#
# COMPACT_ATOMS: atom_id res chain seq x y z
N MET A 1 -67.85 -34.47 21.76
CA MET A 1 -66.37 -34.27 21.66
C MET A 1 -66.07 -33.49 20.38
N GLU A 2 -66.50 -32.23 20.27
CA GLU A 2 -66.34 -31.44 19.02
C GLU A 2 -65.68 -30.06 19.23
N GLY A 3 -65.42 -29.65 20.48
CA GLY A 3 -64.88 -28.32 20.79
C GLY A 3 -63.36 -28.20 20.91
N VAL A 4 -62.63 -29.32 20.93
CA VAL A 4 -61.16 -29.32 21.18
C VAL A 4 -60.36 -29.16 19.89
N SER A 5 -60.89 -29.67 18.76
CA SER A 5 -60.19 -29.66 17.47
C SER A 5 -60.02 -28.25 16.89
N SER A 6 -61.06 -27.40 16.98
CA SER A 6 -61.02 -26.04 16.43
C SER A 6 -60.05 -25.12 17.19
N LYS A 7 -59.99 -25.21 18.53
CA LYS A 7 -59.09 -24.39 19.34
C LYS A 7 -57.62 -24.76 19.13
N LEU A 8 -57.32 -26.04 18.92
CA LEU A 8 -55.95 -26.51 18.69
C LEU A 8 -55.43 -26.09 17.30
N MET A 9 -56.30 -26.08 16.28
CA MET A 9 -55.96 -25.57 14.94
C MET A 9 -55.69 -24.06 14.93
N VAL A 10 -56.48 -23.27 15.67
CA VAL A 10 -56.27 -21.81 15.74
C VAL A 10 -54.97 -21.47 16.46
N VAL A 11 -54.63 -22.20 17.54
CA VAL A 11 -53.35 -22.00 18.25
C VAL A 11 -52.17 -22.43 17.40
N ALA A 12 -52.26 -23.56 16.68
CA ALA A 12 -51.19 -24.00 15.78
C ALA A 12 -50.96 -23.03 14.61
N ALA A 13 -52.03 -22.46 14.04
CA ALA A 13 -51.93 -21.44 12.99
C ALA A 13 -51.33 -20.13 13.51
N ALA A 14 -51.71 -19.69 14.72
CA ALA A 14 -51.14 -18.49 15.35
C ALA A 14 -49.64 -18.67 15.66
N VAL A 15 -49.23 -19.85 16.13
CA VAL A 15 -47.81 -20.17 16.39
C VAL A 15 -46.99 -20.23 15.09
N LEU A 16 -47.55 -20.77 14.00
CA LEU A 16 -46.90 -20.78 12.68
C LEU A 16 -46.75 -19.37 12.09
N VAL A 17 -47.73 -18.48 12.27
CA VAL A 17 -47.63 -17.08 11.85
C VAL A 17 -46.59 -16.33 12.69
N ILE A 18 -46.51 -16.58 14.00
CA ILE A 18 -45.48 -15.99 14.86
C ILE A 18 -44.09 -16.49 14.46
N ILE A 19 -43.91 -17.79 14.20
CA ILE A 19 -42.62 -18.35 13.75
C ILE A 19 -42.21 -17.81 12.36
N MET A 20 -43.16 -17.58 11.45
CA MET A 20 -42.87 -16.92 10.16
C MET A 20 -42.51 -15.43 10.31
N PHE A 21 -43.01 -14.74 11.34
CA PHE A 21 -42.63 -13.35 11.64
C PHE A 21 -41.31 -13.23 12.43
N VAL A 22 -40.89 -14.27 13.16
CA VAL A 22 -39.58 -14.29 13.86
C VAL A 22 -38.45 -14.72 12.90
N GLY A 23 -38.77 -15.28 11.73
CA GLY A 23 -37.82 -15.89 10.79
C GLY A 23 -37.14 -14.99 9.75
N SER A 24 -37.43 -13.69 9.68
CA SER A 24 -36.85 -12.83 8.63
C SER A 24 -36.74 -11.36 9.04
N ALA A 25 -35.98 -11.12 10.10
CA ALA A 25 -35.33 -9.84 10.33
C ALA A 25 -33.80 -10.02 10.36
N THR A 26 -33.23 -10.71 9.36
CA THR A 26 -31.86 -10.41 8.97
C THR A 26 -31.88 -9.05 8.30
N GLN A 27 -31.79 -7.96 9.08
CA GLN A 27 -31.36 -6.68 8.55
C GLN A 27 -29.95 -6.89 8.01
N ALA A 28 -29.85 -7.17 6.70
CA ALA A 28 -28.60 -7.04 6.00
C ALA A 28 -28.27 -5.55 6.01
N TYR A 29 -27.47 -5.11 6.97
CA TYR A 29 -26.85 -3.80 6.96
C TYR A 29 -25.81 -3.77 5.83
N GLY A 30 -26.28 -3.73 4.59
CA GLY A 30 -25.45 -3.42 3.43
C GLY A 30 -25.07 -1.95 3.53
N SER A 31 -23.87 -1.68 4.03
CA SER A 31 -23.29 -0.34 3.96
C SER A 31 -22.84 -0.10 2.53
N TYR A 32 -23.19 1.05 1.97
CA TYR A 32 -22.81 1.44 0.62
C TYR A 32 -21.67 2.46 0.65
N ALA A 33 -20.75 2.31 -0.28
CA ALA A 33 -19.69 3.27 -0.55
C ALA A 33 -19.93 3.96 -1.89
N MET A 34 -19.50 5.22 -1.99
CA MET A 34 -19.59 6.02 -3.22
C MET A 34 -18.29 6.78 -3.43
N CYS A 35 -17.87 6.85 -4.69
CA CYS A 35 -16.76 7.70 -5.11
C CYS A 35 -17.27 9.08 -5.54
N SER A 36 -16.55 10.14 -5.17
CA SER A 36 -16.78 11.51 -5.66
C SER A 36 -16.09 11.79 -7.00
N TYR A 37 -15.14 10.93 -7.40
CA TYR A 37 -14.31 11.07 -8.60
C TYR A 37 -14.03 9.70 -9.25
N GLY A 38 -13.35 9.75 -10.41
CA GLY A 38 -12.91 8.57 -11.15
C GLY A 38 -14.05 7.82 -11.88
N PRO A 39 -13.77 6.66 -12.49
CA PRO A 39 -14.74 5.89 -13.26
C PRO A 39 -15.98 5.45 -12.47
N CYS A 40 -15.83 5.31 -11.16
CA CYS A 40 -16.90 4.86 -10.26
C CYS A 40 -17.69 6.01 -9.64
N LYS A 41 -17.53 7.23 -10.16
CA LYS A 41 -18.15 8.44 -9.63
C LYS A 41 -19.68 8.29 -9.56
N LEU A 42 -20.24 8.63 -8.40
CA LEU A 42 -21.68 8.57 -8.10
C LEU A 42 -22.31 7.17 -8.21
N GLN A 43 -21.51 6.11 -8.36
CA GLN A 43 -22.01 4.74 -8.29
C GLN A 43 -22.19 4.33 -6.83
N GLN A 44 -23.36 3.77 -6.52
CA GLN A 44 -23.63 3.17 -5.23
C GLN A 44 -23.08 1.74 -5.22
N LEU A 45 -21.99 1.52 -4.49
CA LEU A 45 -21.28 0.25 -4.46
C LEU A 45 -21.45 -0.42 -3.11
N GLU A 46 -21.91 -1.67 -3.11
CA GLU A 46 -22.15 -2.41 -1.88
C GLU A 46 -20.84 -2.94 -1.29
N CYS A 47 -20.58 -2.63 -0.01
CA CYS A 47 -19.45 -3.17 0.72
C CYS A 47 -19.69 -4.65 1.07
N PRO A 48 -18.65 -5.51 1.06
CA PRO A 48 -18.84 -6.90 1.44
C PRO A 48 -19.31 -7.03 2.89
N HIS A 49 -20.22 -7.97 3.16
CA HIS A 49 -20.86 -8.14 4.48
C HIS A 49 -19.87 -8.39 5.63
N GLU A 50 -18.71 -8.99 5.35
CA GLU A 50 -17.66 -9.25 6.33
C GLU A 50 -16.86 -7.98 6.73
N CYS A 51 -17.00 -6.87 5.99
CA CYS A 51 -16.39 -5.58 6.30
C CYS A 51 -17.28 -4.40 5.78
N PRO A 52 -18.44 -4.14 6.41
CA PRO A 52 -19.38 -3.14 5.88
C PRO A 52 -18.85 -1.70 5.99
N GLU A 53 -17.92 -1.42 6.89
CA GLU A 53 -17.48 -0.05 7.18
C GLU A 53 -16.21 0.33 6.39
N LEU A 54 -16.21 1.51 5.75
CA LEU A 54 -15.01 2.11 5.14
C LEU A 54 -13.95 2.47 6.18
N TYR A 55 -14.39 2.94 7.35
CA TYR A 55 -13.55 3.43 8.43
C TYR A 55 -14.00 2.81 9.75
N PRO A 56 -13.71 1.52 9.99
CA PRO A 56 -14.11 0.87 11.22
C PRO A 56 -13.43 1.50 12.43
N SER A 57 -14.18 1.66 13.52
CA SER A 57 -13.67 2.28 14.77
C SER A 57 -12.57 1.44 15.44
N ASN A 58 -12.59 0.11 15.24
CA ASN A 58 -11.53 -0.78 15.71
C ASN A 58 -10.40 -0.86 14.66
N PRO A 59 -9.16 -0.47 14.99
CA PRO A 59 -8.03 -0.48 14.04
C PRO A 59 -7.62 -1.87 13.56
N LYS A 60 -8.04 -2.94 14.25
CA LYS A 60 -7.77 -4.33 13.85
C LYS A 60 -8.83 -4.91 12.90
N SER A 61 -9.95 -4.21 12.71
CA SER A 61 -11.01 -4.68 11.81
C SER A 61 -10.62 -4.50 10.35
N LYS A 62 -11.06 -5.42 9.50
CA LYS A 62 -11.05 -5.21 8.05
C LYS A 62 -11.99 -4.06 7.70
N ALA A 63 -11.59 -3.27 6.72
CA ALA A 63 -12.38 -2.18 6.17
C ALA A 63 -12.86 -2.52 4.76
N CYS A 64 -14.02 -1.99 4.40
CA CYS A 64 -14.42 -1.84 3.02
C CYS A 64 -13.41 -0.93 2.34
N TYR A 65 -12.77 -1.43 1.30
CA TYR A 65 -11.81 -0.69 0.51
C TYR A 65 -12.35 -0.51 -0.91
N LEU A 66 -12.40 0.75 -1.35
CA LEU A 66 -12.87 1.15 -2.66
C LEU A 66 -11.77 1.91 -3.39
N ASP A 67 -11.37 1.37 -4.54
CA ASP A 67 -10.46 2.04 -5.46
C ASP A 67 -11.27 2.84 -6.48
N CYS A 68 -11.40 4.14 -6.25
CA CYS A 68 -12.19 5.02 -7.12
C CYS A 68 -11.58 5.23 -8.51
N TYR A 69 -10.32 4.86 -8.73
CA TYR A 69 -9.67 4.93 -10.04
C TYR A 69 -9.77 3.61 -10.83
N SER A 70 -10.16 2.52 -10.17
CA SER A 70 -10.35 1.23 -10.84
C SER A 70 -11.55 1.28 -11.81
N PRO A 71 -11.41 0.81 -13.06
CA PRO A 71 -12.56 0.70 -13.96
C PRO A 71 -13.55 -0.40 -13.54
N VAL A 72 -13.15 -1.29 -12.61
CA VAL A 72 -13.95 -2.43 -12.17
C VAL A 72 -15.01 -2.02 -11.13
N CYS A 73 -14.78 -0.91 -10.42
CA CYS A 73 -15.71 -0.38 -9.41
C CYS A 73 -16.21 -1.43 -8.41
N LYS A 74 -15.30 -2.28 -7.92
CA LYS A 74 -15.63 -3.37 -7.01
C LYS A 74 -15.00 -3.16 -5.64
N PRO A 75 -15.80 -2.90 -4.59
CA PRO A 75 -15.32 -2.89 -3.21
C PRO A 75 -14.73 -4.24 -2.79
N SER A 76 -13.79 -4.20 -1.85
CA SER A 76 -13.12 -5.39 -1.33
C SER A 76 -12.80 -5.24 0.16
N CYS A 77 -12.69 -6.34 0.89
CA CYS A 77 -12.24 -6.29 2.28
C CYS A 77 -10.73 -6.30 2.39
N LYS A 78 -10.18 -5.32 3.13
CA LYS A 78 -8.74 -5.22 3.37
C LYS A 78 -8.42 -4.88 4.82
N ASN A 79 -7.28 -5.40 5.28
CA ASN A 79 -6.63 -4.86 6.46
C ASN A 79 -6.04 -3.49 6.10
N ARG A 80 -5.91 -2.60 7.09
CA ARG A 80 -5.36 -1.25 6.92
C ARG A 80 -3.86 -1.16 7.26
N LYS A 81 -3.20 -2.32 7.27
CA LYS A 81 -1.74 -2.48 7.40
C LYS A 81 -1.18 -3.05 6.09
N PRO A 82 0.12 -2.86 5.81
CA PRO A 82 0.75 -3.39 4.62
C PRO A 82 0.53 -4.90 4.49
N ASN A 83 0.15 -5.36 3.30
CA ASN A 83 0.17 -6.78 2.97
C ASN A 83 1.49 -7.15 2.31
N CYS A 84 2.41 -7.68 3.11
CA CYS A 84 3.76 -8.07 2.67
C CYS A 84 3.81 -9.25 1.69
N ASN A 85 2.66 -9.78 1.25
CA ASN A 85 2.53 -10.87 0.28
C ASN A 85 1.76 -10.46 -0.98
N SER A 86 1.62 -9.17 -1.23
CA SER A 86 0.95 -8.62 -2.41
C SER A 86 1.89 -7.77 -3.27
N PRO A 87 1.58 -7.56 -4.56
CA PRO A 87 2.31 -6.62 -5.41
C PRO A 87 2.48 -5.25 -4.75
N GLY A 88 3.64 -4.64 -4.98
CA GLY A 88 4.05 -3.39 -4.37
C GLY A 88 4.51 -3.51 -2.92
N ALA A 89 4.62 -4.70 -2.35
CA ALA A 89 5.18 -4.87 -1.02
C ALA A 89 6.70 -4.67 -1.00
N ALA A 90 7.19 -4.03 0.06
CA ALA A 90 8.59 -3.95 0.46
C ALA A 90 8.65 -4.11 1.99
N CYS A 91 8.94 -5.32 2.45
CA CYS A 91 8.91 -5.71 3.87
C CYS A 91 10.10 -6.60 4.20
N LEU A 92 10.29 -6.95 5.49
CA LEU A 92 11.37 -7.83 5.93
C LEU A 92 12.76 -7.23 5.60
N ASP A 93 13.73 -8.03 5.13
CA ASP A 93 15.16 -7.70 5.02
C ASP A 93 15.71 -7.37 3.60
N PRO A 94 15.24 -6.30 2.95
CA PRO A 94 13.89 -6.15 2.46
C PRO A 94 13.63 -7.03 1.22
N ARG A 95 12.53 -7.78 1.31
CA ARG A 95 11.89 -8.50 0.22
C ARG A 95 10.90 -7.57 -0.48
N PHE A 96 11.00 -7.50 -1.80
CA PHE A 96 10.09 -6.77 -2.67
C PHE A 96 9.18 -7.71 -3.46
N ILE A 97 7.99 -7.23 -3.81
CA ILE A 97 7.10 -7.85 -4.78
C ILE A 97 6.78 -6.82 -5.85
N GLY A 98 7.22 -7.07 -7.08
CA GLY A 98 7.01 -6.16 -8.21
C GLY A 98 5.53 -6.00 -8.59
N GLY A 99 5.25 -5.02 -9.45
CA GLY A 99 3.92 -4.86 -10.07
C GLY A 99 3.48 -6.06 -10.91
N ASP A 100 4.46 -6.83 -11.40
CA ASP A 100 4.32 -8.13 -12.05
C ASP A 100 3.98 -9.29 -11.09
N GLY A 101 3.98 -9.04 -9.77
CA GLY A 101 3.77 -10.04 -8.73
C GLY A 101 4.99 -10.92 -8.41
N ILE A 102 6.14 -10.62 -9.00
CA ILE A 102 7.36 -11.42 -8.82
C ILE A 102 8.13 -10.93 -7.59
N VAL A 103 8.54 -11.89 -6.76
CA VAL A 103 9.37 -11.63 -5.58
C VAL A 103 10.81 -11.40 -6.01
N PHE A 104 11.43 -10.34 -5.49
CA PHE A 104 12.86 -10.10 -5.62
C PHE A 104 13.42 -9.42 -4.36
N TYR A 105 14.74 -9.41 -4.23
CA TYR A 105 15.44 -8.80 -3.11
C TYR A 105 16.34 -7.68 -3.61
N PHE A 106 16.33 -6.56 -2.89
CA PHE A 106 17.23 -5.45 -3.13
C PHE A 106 17.84 -5.07 -1.78
N HIS A 107 19.13 -5.29 -1.62
CA HIS A 107 19.78 -5.12 -0.32
C HIS A 107 20.11 -3.65 -0.03
N GLY A 108 20.30 -2.83 -1.05
CA GLY A 108 20.75 -1.45 -0.86
C GLY A 108 22.02 -1.42 0.00
N LYS A 109 22.11 -0.42 0.88
CA LYS A 109 23.24 -0.27 1.80
C LYS A 109 22.87 0.57 3.02
N THR A 110 23.42 0.21 4.17
CA THR A 110 23.18 0.92 5.44
C THR A 110 23.53 2.40 5.34
N ASN A 111 22.61 3.26 5.79
CA ASN A 111 22.70 4.72 5.76
C ASN A 111 22.79 5.32 4.36
N GLU A 112 22.29 4.62 3.34
CA GLU A 112 22.22 5.14 1.97
C GLU A 112 20.77 5.24 1.50
N ASN A 113 20.54 6.07 0.48
CA ASN A 113 19.24 6.39 -0.08
C ASN A 113 19.14 5.85 -1.51
N PHE A 114 17.98 5.31 -1.88
CA PHE A 114 17.74 4.75 -3.20
C PHE A 114 16.34 5.13 -3.70
N ALA A 115 16.24 5.44 -4.99
CA ALA A 115 14.97 5.64 -5.66
C ALA A 115 14.22 4.31 -5.80
N LEU A 116 13.09 4.18 -5.08
CA LEU A 116 12.19 3.04 -5.23
C LEU A 116 11.31 3.22 -6.46
N VAL A 117 10.82 4.44 -6.68
CA VAL A 117 10.00 4.83 -7.82
C VAL A 117 10.42 6.22 -8.27
N SER A 118 10.66 6.41 -9.56
CA SER A 118 10.94 7.71 -10.17
C SER A 118 10.16 7.83 -11.47
N ASP A 119 9.29 8.83 -11.51
CA ASP A 119 8.41 9.18 -12.63
C ASP A 119 8.59 10.68 -12.91
N PRO A 120 8.27 11.19 -14.12
CA PRO A 120 8.46 12.62 -14.42
C PRO A 120 7.79 13.59 -13.44
N THR A 121 6.68 13.20 -12.80
CA THR A 121 5.90 14.08 -11.92
C THR A 121 6.05 13.78 -10.43
N PHE A 122 6.61 12.63 -10.06
CA PHE A 122 6.86 12.27 -8.67
C PHE A 122 8.03 11.30 -8.49
N GLN A 123 8.65 11.34 -7.31
CA GLN A 123 9.67 10.39 -6.90
C GLN A 123 9.48 9.95 -5.46
N ILE A 124 9.69 8.65 -5.23
CA ILE A 124 9.70 8.05 -3.90
C ILE A 124 11.04 7.36 -3.68
N ASN A 125 11.76 7.83 -2.66
CA ASN A 125 13.04 7.28 -2.23
C ASN A 125 12.88 6.50 -0.92
N ALA A 126 13.81 5.60 -0.65
CA ALA A 126 13.95 4.94 0.63
C ALA A 126 15.36 5.10 1.20
N ARG A 127 15.45 5.37 2.51
CA ARG A 127 16.70 5.25 3.27
C ARG A 127 16.78 3.87 3.90
N PHE A 128 17.92 3.22 3.78
CA PHE A 128 18.14 1.91 4.36
C PHE A 128 18.91 2.04 5.69
N THR A 129 18.46 1.34 6.72
CA THR A 129 19.24 1.07 7.94
C THR A 129 19.78 -0.35 7.87
N GLY A 130 20.70 -0.71 8.75
CA GLY A 130 21.28 -2.04 8.72
C GLY A 130 22.28 -2.35 9.82
N HIS A 131 22.65 -3.62 9.85
CA HIS A 131 23.54 -4.22 10.84
C HIS A 131 24.49 -5.22 10.18
N ARG A 132 25.78 -5.17 10.54
CA ARG A 132 26.77 -6.16 10.10
C ARG A 132 27.35 -6.89 11.31
N PRO A 133 26.95 -8.14 11.55
CA PRO A 133 27.60 -8.97 12.54
C PRO A 133 29.05 -9.25 12.17
N VAL A 134 29.89 -9.44 13.18
CA VAL A 134 31.29 -9.85 13.00
C VAL A 134 31.36 -11.11 12.14
N GLY A 135 32.22 -11.08 11.13
CA GLY A 135 32.44 -12.19 10.20
C GLY A 135 31.49 -12.25 9.00
N ARG A 136 30.52 -11.34 8.88
CA ARG A 136 29.64 -11.27 7.71
C ARG A 136 30.22 -10.33 6.64
N PRO A 137 30.18 -10.69 5.34
CA PRO A 137 30.73 -9.85 4.27
C PRO A 137 29.83 -8.65 3.92
N ARG A 138 28.54 -8.71 4.28
CA ARG A 138 27.53 -7.71 3.92
C ARG A 138 26.63 -7.37 5.10
N ASP A 139 25.99 -6.21 5.02
CA ASP A 139 24.98 -5.78 5.98
C ASP A 139 23.70 -6.60 5.78
N PHE A 140 22.99 -6.82 6.88
CA PHE A 140 21.54 -6.94 6.83
C PHE A 140 20.95 -5.55 6.78
N THR A 141 19.87 -5.37 6.01
CA THR A 141 19.30 -4.05 5.79
C THR A 141 17.79 -4.10 5.87
N TRP A 142 17.22 -2.94 6.22
CA TRP A 142 15.78 -2.71 6.30
C TRP A 142 15.47 -1.28 5.83
N ILE A 143 14.24 -1.04 5.39
CA ILE A 143 13.81 0.32 5.01
C ILE A 143 13.56 1.11 6.30
N GLN A 144 14.29 2.19 6.51
CA GLN A 144 14.14 3.06 7.68
C GLN A 144 13.19 4.23 7.41
N ALA A 145 13.28 4.84 6.24
CA ALA A 145 12.55 6.05 5.90
C ALA A 145 12.10 6.03 4.45
N LEU A 146 11.00 6.74 4.18
CA LEU A 146 10.53 7.07 2.84
C LEU A 146 10.55 8.58 2.64
N GLY A 147 11.01 9.00 1.48
CA GLY A 147 10.97 10.39 1.02
C GLY A 147 10.11 10.49 -0.23
N PHE A 148 9.29 11.53 -0.29
CA PHE A 148 8.36 11.82 -1.37
C PHE A 148 8.69 13.19 -1.92
N VAL A 149 8.85 13.30 -3.24
CA VAL A 149 9.12 14.55 -3.96
C VAL A 149 8.10 14.65 -5.10
N LEU A 150 7.24 15.67 -5.07
CA LEU A 150 6.07 15.76 -5.96
C LEU A 150 6.02 17.10 -6.69
N GLY A 151 5.61 17.07 -7.96
CA GLY A 151 5.19 18.25 -8.69
C GLY A 151 6.32 19.17 -9.18
N SER A 152 5.91 20.28 -9.80
CA SER A 152 6.81 21.22 -10.48
C SER A 152 7.41 22.29 -9.57
N THR A 153 6.67 22.66 -8.53
CA THR A 153 7.21 23.32 -7.34
C THR A 153 7.33 22.24 -6.28
N PRO A 154 8.52 21.65 -6.07
CA PRO A 154 8.62 20.37 -5.39
C PRO A 154 8.08 20.40 -3.97
N THR A 155 6.94 19.75 -3.77
CA THR A 155 6.44 19.44 -2.43
C THR A 155 7.18 18.21 -1.93
N THR A 156 7.78 18.35 -0.76
CA THR A 156 8.58 17.28 -0.15
C THR A 156 7.95 16.81 1.16
N PHE A 157 7.89 15.50 1.33
CA PHE A 157 7.39 14.87 2.55
C PHE A 157 8.29 13.68 2.88
N SER A 158 8.49 13.40 4.15
CA SER A 158 9.14 12.16 4.55
C SER A 158 8.53 11.59 5.81
N LEU A 159 8.69 10.28 5.95
CA LEU A 159 8.36 9.54 7.16
C LEU A 159 9.49 8.57 7.48
N GLU A 160 9.84 8.44 8.75
CA GLU A 160 10.92 7.57 9.19
C GLU A 160 10.58 6.83 10.49
N ALA A 161 11.12 5.62 10.61
CA ALA A 161 11.16 4.88 11.86
C ALA A 161 12.26 5.44 12.77
N THR A 162 11.90 5.84 13.98
CA THR A 162 12.84 6.33 14.98
C THR A 162 13.62 5.17 15.57
N LYS A 163 14.94 5.33 15.71
CA LYS A 163 15.79 4.35 16.40
C LYS A 163 15.31 4.13 17.84
N SER A 164 15.23 2.87 18.25
CA SER A 164 14.89 2.48 19.62
C SER A 164 15.73 1.28 20.04
N ALA A 165 16.16 1.23 21.30
CA ALA A 165 16.86 0.05 21.84
C ALA A 165 15.90 -1.12 22.08
N THR A 166 14.67 -0.82 22.49
CA THR A 166 13.63 -1.80 22.81
C THR A 166 12.32 -1.44 22.12
N TRP A 167 11.58 -2.44 21.68
CA TRP A 167 10.25 -2.23 21.10
C TRP A 167 9.19 -2.01 22.18
N SER A 168 8.27 -1.07 21.91
CA SER A 168 7.02 -0.92 22.64
C SER A 168 5.96 -0.36 21.69
N ASP A 169 4.80 -1.01 21.65
CA ASP A 169 3.65 -0.59 20.84
C ASP A 169 2.99 0.70 21.39
N ASP A 170 3.30 1.09 22.63
CA ASP A 170 2.81 2.32 23.27
C ASP A 170 3.59 3.57 22.86
N ILE A 171 4.74 3.39 22.22
CA ILE A 171 5.58 4.47 21.72
C ILE A 171 5.30 4.63 20.22
N ASP A 172 5.12 5.87 19.78
CA ASP A 172 5.02 6.17 18.36
C ASP A 172 6.42 6.36 17.80
N HIS A 173 6.85 5.41 16.98
CA HIS A 173 8.16 5.38 16.34
C HIS A 173 8.13 6.03 14.96
N LEU A 174 7.03 6.67 14.56
CA LEU A 174 6.95 7.44 13.32
C LEU A 174 7.30 8.90 13.55
N LYS A 175 8.22 9.40 12.74
CA LYS A 175 8.49 10.83 12.61
C LYS A 175 8.17 11.28 11.20
N PHE A 176 7.60 12.48 11.05
CA PHE A 176 7.23 13.04 9.77
C PHE A 176 7.90 14.40 9.55
N THR A 177 8.17 14.71 8.28
CA THR A 177 8.55 16.07 7.87
C THR A 177 7.80 16.47 6.61
N TYR A 178 7.51 17.76 6.48
CA TYR A 178 6.91 18.37 5.30
C TYR A 178 7.68 19.64 4.95
N ASN A 179 8.16 19.74 3.70
CA ASN A 179 8.98 20.85 3.21
C ASN A 179 10.16 21.21 4.14
N GLY A 180 10.83 20.18 4.65
CA GLY A 180 11.98 20.29 5.55
C GLY A 180 11.65 20.63 7.00
N ALA A 181 10.39 20.94 7.33
CA ALA A 181 9.95 21.18 8.69
C ALA A 181 9.38 19.92 9.35
N GLU A 182 9.57 19.77 10.66
CA GLU A 182 8.96 18.69 11.42
C GLU A 182 7.44 18.80 11.41
N LEU A 183 6.76 17.68 11.15
CA LEU A 183 5.32 17.60 11.05
C LEU A 183 4.76 16.73 12.17
N ALA A 184 3.81 17.27 12.94
CA ALA A 184 3.05 16.52 13.91
C ALA A 184 1.74 16.01 13.28
N VAL A 185 1.67 14.71 12.99
CA VAL A 185 0.41 14.02 12.68
C VAL A 185 -0.16 13.49 14.00
N PRO A 186 -1.36 13.92 14.45
CA PRO A 186 -1.91 13.52 15.74
C PRO A 186 -1.90 12.00 15.92
N ALA A 187 -1.56 11.52 17.11
CA ALA A 187 -1.76 10.11 17.44
C ALA A 187 -3.25 9.78 17.52
N GLY A 188 -3.60 8.53 17.24
CA GLY A 188 -4.98 8.04 17.27
C GLY A 188 -5.45 7.52 15.91
N HIS A 189 -6.16 6.39 15.95
CA HIS A 189 -6.75 5.78 14.77
C HIS A 189 -7.64 6.77 14.00
N LEU A 190 -7.53 6.78 12.66
CA LEU A 190 -8.23 7.69 11.73
C LEU A 190 -7.82 9.16 11.80
N SER A 191 -6.89 9.55 12.68
CA SER A 191 -6.37 10.92 12.63
C SER A 191 -5.73 11.17 11.26
N THR A 192 -5.97 12.37 10.72
CA THR A 192 -5.58 12.71 9.35
C THR A 192 -4.90 14.06 9.35
N TRP A 193 -3.87 14.17 8.52
CA TRP A 193 -3.26 15.43 8.13
C TRP A 193 -3.26 15.51 6.60
N GLN A 194 -3.49 16.70 6.06
CA GLN A 194 -3.49 16.97 4.63
C GLN A 194 -2.59 18.18 4.37
N SER A 195 -1.79 18.11 3.32
CA SER A 195 -0.91 19.21 2.94
C SER A 195 -1.72 20.41 2.43
N PRO A 196 -1.23 21.66 2.60
CA PRO A 196 -1.96 22.86 2.18
C PRO A 196 -2.27 22.94 0.68
N ASP A 197 -1.50 22.23 -0.14
CA ASP A 197 -1.61 22.13 -1.59
C ASP A 197 -2.39 20.88 -2.04
N ASP A 198 -2.98 20.12 -1.11
CA ASP A 198 -3.70 18.87 -1.34
C ASP A 198 -2.87 17.76 -2.02
N ALA A 199 -1.55 17.93 -2.15
CA ALA A 199 -0.66 16.99 -2.81
C ALA A 199 -0.47 15.68 -2.02
N ILE A 200 -0.60 15.72 -0.69
CA ILE A 200 -0.39 14.57 0.20
C ILE A 200 -1.44 14.56 1.31
N THR A 201 -2.05 13.39 1.53
CA THR A 201 -2.83 13.10 2.73
C THR A 201 -2.14 11.99 3.51
N VAL A 202 -1.99 12.16 4.83
CA VAL A 202 -1.47 11.15 5.75
C VAL A 202 -2.56 10.81 6.75
N GLN A 203 -2.97 9.55 6.78
CA GLN A 203 -3.97 9.07 7.73
C GLN A 203 -3.42 7.92 8.57
N ARG A 204 -3.59 7.99 9.89
CA ARG A 204 -3.28 6.90 10.81
C ARG A 204 -4.25 5.74 10.60
N THR A 205 -3.70 4.52 10.48
CA THR A 205 -4.50 3.29 10.36
C THR A 205 -4.55 2.48 11.65
N SER A 206 -3.84 2.95 12.68
CA SER A 206 -3.82 2.47 14.06
C SER A 206 -3.46 3.66 14.96
N ASP A 207 -3.54 3.52 16.28
CA ASP A 207 -3.25 4.61 17.20
C ASP A 207 -1.81 5.16 17.08
N ARG A 208 -0.86 4.29 16.72
CA ARG A 208 0.57 4.57 16.54
C ARG A 208 1.16 3.67 15.46
N ASN A 209 2.34 4.02 14.95
CA ASN A 209 3.18 3.14 14.11
C ASN A 209 2.58 2.66 12.77
N SER A 210 1.39 3.09 12.38
CA SER A 210 0.80 2.72 11.09
C SER A 210 0.08 3.89 10.43
N VAL A 211 0.40 4.13 9.15
CA VAL A 211 -0.20 5.18 8.32
C VAL A 211 -0.49 4.68 6.92
N VAL A 212 -1.42 5.35 6.25
CA VAL A 212 -1.52 5.37 4.79
C VAL A 212 -1.20 6.79 4.32
N VAL A 213 -0.31 6.88 3.34
CA VAL A 213 0.00 8.12 2.62
C VAL A 213 -0.68 8.05 1.27
N THR A 214 -1.56 9.01 0.98
CA THR A 214 -2.28 9.09 -0.29
C THR A 214 -1.74 10.26 -1.10
N ILE A 215 -1.34 9.97 -2.33
CA ILE A 215 -0.95 10.96 -3.34
C ILE A 215 -2.06 10.94 -4.40
N PRO A 216 -2.84 12.02 -4.57
CA PRO A 216 -3.94 12.05 -5.53
C PRO A 216 -3.50 11.57 -6.92
N GLU A 217 -4.34 10.75 -7.56
CA GLU A 217 -4.16 10.18 -8.91
C GLU A 217 -2.97 9.20 -9.09
N VAL A 218 -1.94 9.31 -8.24
CA VAL A 218 -0.75 8.46 -8.26
C VAL A 218 -1.01 7.15 -7.53
N GLY A 219 -1.33 7.20 -6.24
CA GLY A 219 -1.41 5.98 -5.44
C GLY A 219 -1.47 6.17 -3.93
N GLU A 220 -1.51 5.04 -3.24
CA GLU A 220 -1.45 4.90 -1.78
C GLU A 220 -0.17 4.16 -1.38
N VAL A 221 0.45 4.62 -0.30
CA VAL A 221 1.58 3.94 0.35
C VAL A 221 1.17 3.63 1.78
N THR A 222 0.89 2.36 2.05
CA THR A 222 0.60 1.90 3.41
C THR A 222 1.92 1.57 4.11
N VAL A 223 2.10 2.05 5.33
CA VAL A 223 3.33 1.88 6.11
C VAL A 223 2.99 1.37 7.51
N ASN A 224 3.80 0.44 8.01
CA ASN A 224 3.77 -0.04 9.39
C ASN A 224 5.19 -0.14 9.93
N VAL A 225 5.44 0.42 11.11
CA VAL A 225 6.74 0.28 11.79
C VAL A 225 6.74 -1.01 12.59
N VAL A 226 7.81 -1.79 12.44
CA VAL A 226 8.05 -3.04 13.18
C VAL A 226 9.49 -3.10 13.67
N PRO A 227 9.78 -3.80 14.78
CA PRO A 227 11.15 -4.11 15.18
C PRO A 227 11.66 -5.36 14.46
N VAL A 228 12.96 -5.59 14.51
CA VAL A 228 13.50 -6.95 14.34
C VAL A 228 13.20 -7.72 15.63
N THR A 229 12.41 -8.79 15.55
CA THR A 229 12.03 -9.57 16.72
C THR A 229 13.12 -10.56 17.11
N ALA A 230 13.06 -11.08 18.34
CA ALA A 230 13.96 -12.16 18.78
C ALA A 230 13.80 -13.43 17.93
N GLU A 231 12.60 -13.68 17.39
CA GLU A 231 12.37 -14.81 16.50
C GLU A 231 13.03 -14.57 15.13
N ASP A 232 12.91 -13.36 14.57
CA ASP A 232 13.60 -13.01 13.34
C ASP A 232 15.12 -13.13 13.52
N ASP A 233 15.65 -12.62 14.63
CA ASP A 233 17.08 -12.72 14.97
C ASP A 233 17.55 -14.18 15.06
N ARG A 234 16.74 -15.03 15.71
CA ARG A 234 17.02 -16.47 15.84
C ARG A 234 17.01 -17.20 14.50
N VAL A 235 16.05 -16.88 13.62
CA VAL A 235 15.87 -17.56 12.33
C VAL A 235 16.92 -17.11 11.31
N HIS A 236 17.23 -15.82 11.26
CA HIS A 236 18.10 -15.23 10.24
C HIS A 236 19.54 -15.03 10.71
N GLY A 237 19.80 -15.13 12.02
CA GLY A 237 21.12 -14.91 12.61
C GLY A 237 21.56 -13.45 12.48
N TYR A 238 20.63 -12.50 12.67
CA TYR A 238 20.93 -11.08 12.57
C TYR A 238 21.92 -10.63 13.65
N LYS A 239 21.98 -11.31 14.80
CA LYS A 239 22.79 -10.96 15.98
C LYS A 239 22.57 -9.50 16.40
N VAL A 240 21.30 -9.09 16.45
CA VAL A 240 20.88 -7.73 16.83
C VAL A 240 21.50 -7.35 18.19
N PRO A 241 22.14 -6.17 18.31
CA PRO A 241 22.75 -5.73 19.55
C PRO A 241 21.68 -5.19 20.52
N ALA A 242 22.00 -5.12 21.81
CA ALA A 242 21.04 -4.74 22.84
C ALA A 242 20.62 -3.26 22.82
N ASP A 243 21.35 -2.40 22.10
CA ASP A 243 21.13 -0.95 22.02
C ASP A 243 20.29 -0.51 20.81
N ASP A 244 19.84 -1.45 19.98
CA ASP A 244 19.03 -1.16 18.80
C ASP A 244 18.14 -2.35 18.41
N CYS A 245 16.82 -2.16 18.35
CA CYS A 245 15.89 -3.17 17.85
C CYS A 245 15.65 -3.05 16.34
N PHE A 246 16.37 -2.14 15.65
CA PHE A 246 16.22 -1.86 14.22
C PHE A 246 14.76 -1.66 13.81
N ALA A 247 14.06 -0.73 14.48
CA ALA A 247 12.73 -0.32 14.04
C ALA A 247 12.78 0.12 12.57
N HIS A 248 11.91 -0.48 11.75
CA HIS A 248 11.93 -0.31 10.29
C HIS A 248 10.52 -0.37 9.71
N LEU A 249 10.41 -0.01 8.44
CA LEU A 249 9.17 0.12 7.71
C LEU A 249 8.87 -1.16 6.92
N GLU A 250 7.70 -1.72 7.18
CA GLU A 250 6.99 -2.53 6.21
C GLU A 250 6.13 -1.60 5.36
N VAL A 251 6.24 -1.74 4.03
CA VAL A 251 5.61 -0.82 3.09
C VAL A 251 4.82 -1.60 2.05
N GLN A 252 3.65 -1.08 1.67
CA GLN A 252 2.91 -1.54 0.51
C GLN A 252 2.53 -0.35 -0.36
N PHE A 253 3.07 -0.34 -1.58
CA PHE A 253 2.72 0.59 -2.64
C PHE A 253 1.51 0.07 -3.42
N LYS A 254 0.55 0.94 -3.66
CA LYS A 254 -0.55 0.69 -4.57
C LYS A 254 -0.73 1.88 -5.49
N PHE A 255 -0.35 1.72 -6.75
CA PHE A 255 -0.54 2.73 -7.78
C PHE A 255 -1.90 2.56 -8.46
N PHE A 256 -2.57 3.68 -8.75
CA PHE A 256 -3.91 3.69 -9.32
C PHE A 256 -3.89 3.67 -10.85
N ARG A 257 -3.41 4.75 -11.46
CA ARG A 257 -3.25 4.95 -12.91
C ARG A 257 -2.08 5.87 -13.28
N GLY A 258 -1.54 6.63 -12.33
CA GLY A 258 -0.59 7.72 -12.57
C GLY A 258 0.89 7.35 -12.65
N MET A 259 1.26 6.17 -13.15
CA MET A 259 2.66 5.91 -13.51
C MET A 259 2.83 5.99 -15.02
N SER A 260 3.86 6.71 -15.46
CA SER A 260 4.23 6.71 -16.87
C SER A 260 4.69 5.32 -17.30
N GLU A 261 4.56 5.01 -18.58
CA GLU A 261 5.11 3.77 -19.16
C GLU A 261 6.64 3.68 -19.03
N LYS A 262 7.30 4.80 -18.70
CA LYS A 262 8.74 4.89 -18.53
C LYS A 262 9.19 4.81 -17.08
N VAL A 263 8.27 4.70 -16.12
CA VAL A 263 8.58 4.70 -14.67
C VAL A 263 9.81 3.85 -14.34
N GLU A 264 10.71 4.45 -13.56
CA GLU A 264 11.99 3.86 -13.15
C GLU A 264 12.05 3.68 -11.63
N GLY A 265 13.18 3.16 -11.15
CA GLY A 265 13.42 2.88 -9.75
C GLY A 265 13.45 1.38 -9.46
N VAL A 266 13.92 1.02 -8.27
CA VAL A 266 14.06 -0.38 -7.84
C VAL A 266 12.75 -1.15 -7.99
N LEU A 267 11.65 -0.56 -7.54
CA LEU A 267 10.30 -1.11 -7.63
C LEU A 267 9.56 -0.59 -8.86
N GLY A 268 9.68 0.72 -9.17
CA GLY A 268 8.92 1.38 -10.23
C GLY A 268 9.06 0.70 -11.58
N LYS A 269 10.28 0.32 -11.97
CA LYS A 269 10.53 -0.36 -13.25
C LYS A 269 9.71 -1.63 -13.47
N THR A 270 9.27 -2.30 -12.39
CA THR A 270 8.49 -3.54 -12.44
C THR A 270 7.03 -3.32 -12.87
N TYR A 271 6.60 -2.07 -12.95
CA TYR A 271 5.27 -1.68 -13.43
C TYR A 271 5.25 -1.30 -14.90
N ARG A 272 6.41 -1.25 -15.58
CA ARG A 272 6.43 -0.96 -17.02
C ARG A 272 5.86 -2.13 -17.83
N PRO A 273 5.08 -1.87 -18.90
CA PRO A 273 4.46 -2.92 -19.71
C PRO A 273 5.46 -3.89 -20.36
N ASP A 274 6.65 -3.39 -20.71
CA ASP A 274 7.72 -4.14 -21.39
C ASP A 274 8.76 -4.72 -20.43
N PHE A 275 8.63 -4.48 -19.12
CA PHE A 275 9.61 -4.93 -18.14
C PHE A 275 9.64 -6.45 -18.06
N ARG A 276 10.84 -7.00 -18.28
CA ARG A 276 11.12 -8.42 -18.08
C ARG A 276 11.94 -8.58 -16.82
N ASN A 277 11.31 -9.12 -15.79
CA ASN A 277 11.95 -9.25 -14.51
C ASN A 277 13.12 -10.26 -14.54
N PRO A 278 14.37 -9.82 -14.30
CA PRO A 278 15.52 -10.73 -14.25
C PRO A 278 15.40 -11.78 -13.13
N ALA A 279 14.56 -11.50 -12.12
CA ALA A 279 14.25 -12.39 -11.01
C ALA A 279 13.33 -13.56 -11.40
N ALA A 280 12.64 -13.49 -12.54
CA ALA A 280 11.68 -14.50 -13.00
C ALA A 280 12.30 -15.85 -13.43
N LYS A 281 13.59 -16.07 -13.15
CA LYS A 281 14.32 -17.27 -13.58
C LYS A 281 13.88 -18.49 -12.76
N PRO A 282 13.41 -19.58 -13.40
CA PRO A 282 13.05 -20.80 -12.69
C PRO A 282 14.21 -21.35 -11.86
N GLY A 283 13.92 -21.78 -10.63
CA GLY A 283 14.89 -22.45 -9.75
C GLY A 283 15.80 -21.54 -8.93
N VAL A 284 15.71 -20.20 -9.07
CA VAL A 284 16.45 -19.27 -8.20
C VAL A 284 15.61 -18.95 -6.97
N ALA A 285 15.96 -19.55 -5.84
CA ALA A 285 15.42 -19.15 -4.55
C ALA A 285 16.02 -17.79 -4.15
N MET A 286 15.17 -16.80 -3.89
CA MET A 286 15.55 -15.43 -3.49
C MET A 286 16.43 -14.68 -4.51
N PRO A 287 15.86 -14.32 -5.67
CA PRO A 287 16.59 -13.56 -6.68
C PRO A 287 16.90 -12.14 -6.20
N VAL A 288 18.20 -11.84 -6.07
CA VAL A 288 18.68 -10.50 -5.76
C VAL A 288 18.83 -9.70 -7.06
N VAL A 289 18.20 -8.54 -7.13
CA VAL A 289 18.28 -7.62 -8.26
C VAL A 289 19.18 -6.47 -7.85
N GLY A 290 20.24 -6.21 -8.62
CA GLY A 290 21.12 -5.07 -8.39
C GLY A 290 20.53 -3.74 -8.87
N GLY A 291 21.38 -2.72 -8.90
CA GLY A 291 21.04 -1.35 -9.31
C GLY A 291 21.35 -0.32 -8.23
N GLU A 292 22.12 -0.70 -7.21
CA GLU A 292 22.56 0.19 -6.14
C GLU A 292 23.34 1.39 -6.69
N ASP A 293 24.17 1.21 -7.72
CA ASP A 293 24.89 2.30 -8.39
C ASP A 293 23.97 3.18 -9.24
N VAL A 294 22.93 2.60 -9.83
CA VAL A 294 21.99 3.28 -10.72
C VAL A 294 20.95 4.10 -9.96
N TYR A 295 20.41 3.56 -8.87
CA TYR A 295 19.27 4.15 -8.16
C TYR A 295 19.65 4.90 -6.89
N ARG A 296 20.94 4.97 -6.52
CA ARG A 296 21.39 5.73 -5.35
C ARG A 296 21.16 7.23 -5.54
N THR A 297 20.61 7.86 -4.52
CA THR A 297 20.41 9.32 -4.44
C THR A 297 21.32 9.91 -3.36
N SER A 298 21.67 11.19 -3.48
CA SER A 298 22.51 11.87 -2.48
C SER A 298 21.82 12.08 -1.14
N SER A 299 20.48 12.20 -1.15
CA SER A 299 19.66 12.34 0.06
C SER A 299 18.29 11.70 -0.13
N LEU A 300 17.55 11.57 0.97
CA LEU A 300 16.19 11.01 0.97
C LEU A 300 15.22 11.80 0.08
N LEU A 301 15.46 13.10 -0.12
CA LEU A 301 14.60 13.99 -0.91
C LEU A 301 15.26 14.45 -2.23
N ALA A 302 16.38 13.84 -2.62
CA ALA A 302 17.07 14.14 -3.88
C ALA A 302 16.55 13.25 -5.03
N ALA A 303 16.61 13.79 -6.25
CA ALA A 303 16.24 13.09 -7.49
C ALA A 303 17.43 12.87 -8.43
N ASP A 304 18.64 12.77 -7.88
CA ASP A 304 19.91 12.80 -8.61
C ASP A 304 20.50 11.40 -8.89
N CYS A 305 19.67 10.37 -8.98
CA CYS A 305 20.13 9.03 -9.34
C CYS A 305 20.34 8.87 -10.85
N GLY A 306 21.16 7.89 -11.25
CA GLY A 306 21.57 7.68 -12.64
C GLY A 306 20.44 7.33 -13.61
N ALA A 307 19.32 6.83 -13.12
CA ALA A 307 18.11 6.54 -13.91
C ALA A 307 16.85 7.26 -13.40
N CYS A 308 17.02 8.28 -12.55
CA CYS A 308 15.89 9.07 -12.04
C CYS A 308 15.28 9.88 -13.19
N LEU A 309 13.95 9.91 -13.23
CA LEU A 309 13.16 10.59 -14.25
C LEU A 309 12.49 11.85 -13.75
N PHE A 310 12.38 12.01 -12.44
CA PHE A 310 11.73 13.17 -11.85
C PHE A 310 12.48 14.44 -12.21
N ASP A 311 11.74 15.34 -12.86
CA ASP A 311 12.22 16.67 -13.23
C ASP A 311 11.13 17.70 -12.90
N PRO A 312 11.36 18.57 -11.90
CA PRO A 312 10.44 19.64 -11.55
C PRO A 312 10.04 20.52 -12.75
N ALA A 313 10.95 20.73 -13.70
CA ALA A 313 10.65 21.54 -14.88
C ALA A 313 9.68 20.80 -15.83
N ALA A 314 9.85 19.49 -16.00
CA ALA A 314 8.98 18.66 -16.82
C ALA A 314 7.59 18.46 -16.19
N ALA A 315 7.50 18.43 -14.86
CA ALA A 315 6.23 18.33 -14.14
C ALA A 315 5.33 19.59 -14.29
N GLY A 316 5.91 20.73 -14.69
CA GLY A 316 5.18 21.99 -14.88
C GLY A 316 4.66 22.21 -16.30
N SER A 317 5.26 21.54 -17.29
CA SER A 317 4.68 21.41 -18.62
C SER A 317 3.62 20.31 -18.53
N GLY A 318 2.34 20.68 -18.51
CA GLY A 318 1.21 19.75 -18.61
C GLY A 318 1.27 18.96 -19.91
N GLY A 319 2.16 17.96 -19.95
CA GLY A 319 2.19 16.95 -20.99
C GLY A 319 0.90 16.18 -20.84
N ASP A 320 0.02 16.41 -21.80
CA ASP A 320 -1.21 15.67 -22.07
C ASP A 320 -1.08 14.23 -21.53
N LEU A 321 -1.67 13.98 -20.36
CA LEU A 321 -2.08 12.62 -20.02
C LEU A 321 -3.02 12.26 -21.15
N VAL A 322 -2.56 11.45 -22.10
CA VAL A 322 -3.34 11.02 -23.24
C VAL A 322 -4.64 10.46 -22.68
N MET A 323 -5.69 11.26 -22.77
CA MET A 323 -7.06 10.84 -22.55
C MET A 323 -7.34 9.88 -23.69
N VAL A 324 -7.08 8.59 -23.46
CA VAL A 324 -7.55 7.54 -24.38
C VAL A 324 -9.07 7.68 -24.40
N GLY A 325 -9.58 8.19 -25.52
CA GLY A 325 -10.97 8.56 -25.68
C GLY A 325 -11.91 7.38 -25.43
N GLU A 326 -13.12 7.71 -24.97
CA GLU A 326 -14.17 6.78 -24.52
C GLU A 326 -14.76 5.84 -25.61
N ASN A 327 -14.05 5.52 -26.70
CA ASN A 327 -14.61 4.71 -27.80
C ASN A 327 -13.68 3.68 -28.43
N GLU A 328 -12.59 3.24 -27.79
CA GLU A 328 -11.87 2.05 -28.26
C GLU A 328 -12.49 0.77 -27.69
N VAL A 329 -13.16 0.04 -28.58
CA VAL A 329 -13.65 -1.32 -28.34
C VAL A 329 -12.44 -2.23 -28.07
N ILE A 330 -12.38 -2.80 -26.87
CA ILE A 330 -11.36 -3.79 -26.49
C ILE A 330 -11.54 -5.04 -27.36
N ASP A 331 -10.63 -5.27 -28.31
CA ASP A 331 -10.59 -6.47 -29.15
C ASP A 331 -9.84 -7.61 -28.43
N CYS A 332 -10.59 -8.57 -27.87
CA CYS A 332 -10.05 -9.78 -27.24
C CYS A 332 -9.74 -10.93 -28.24
N SER A 333 -9.56 -10.67 -29.54
CA SER A 333 -9.26 -11.71 -30.53
C SER A 333 -7.79 -12.17 -30.57
N GLY A 334 -6.88 -11.45 -29.89
CA GLY A 334 -5.44 -11.75 -29.82
C GLY A 334 -5.07 -12.86 -28.82
N ARG A 335 -4.32 -13.87 -29.28
CA ARG A 335 -4.00 -15.09 -28.50
C ARG A 335 -2.82 -14.97 -27.53
N PHE A 336 -2.44 -13.78 -27.08
CA PHE A 336 -1.31 -13.57 -26.15
C PHE A 336 -1.64 -12.48 -25.12
N GLY A 337 -2.19 -12.88 -23.98
CA GLY A 337 -2.42 -12.00 -22.83
C GLY A 337 -1.32 -12.18 -21.78
N SER A 338 -0.44 -11.20 -21.64
CA SER A 338 0.34 -10.99 -20.41
C SER A 338 0.52 -9.49 -20.16
N GLY A 339 -0.47 -8.89 -19.54
CA GLY A 339 -0.42 -7.53 -19.00
C GLY A 339 -1.41 -7.45 -17.85
N ASN A 340 -0.96 -7.06 -16.66
CA ASN A 340 -1.84 -6.92 -15.50
C ASN A 340 -2.67 -5.65 -15.64
N GLY A 341 -3.93 -5.82 -16.06
CA GLY A 341 -4.93 -4.76 -16.07
C GLY A 341 -6.33 -5.22 -16.49
N ILE A 342 -6.44 -6.16 -17.44
CA ILE A 342 -7.71 -6.75 -17.87
C ILE A 342 -7.48 -8.22 -18.22
N VAL A 343 -8.20 -9.13 -17.55
CA VAL A 343 -8.25 -10.55 -17.93
C VAL A 343 -9.51 -10.76 -18.77
N CYS A 344 -9.37 -10.88 -20.10
CA CYS A 344 -10.48 -11.37 -20.92
C CYS A 344 -10.76 -12.83 -20.52
N ARG A 345 -11.86 -13.10 -19.83
CA ARG A 345 -12.35 -14.48 -19.64
C ARG A 345 -13.13 -14.91 -20.86
N LYS A 346 -12.93 -16.17 -21.27
CA LYS A 346 -13.72 -16.83 -22.32
C LYS A 346 -15.13 -17.15 -21.84
#